data_AF-A0A0J9ECQ5-F1
#
_entry.id   AF-A0A0J9ECQ5-F1
#
_cell.length_a   1.000
_cell.length_b   1.000
_cell.length_c   1.000
_cell.angle_alpha   90.00
_cell.angle_beta   90.00
_cell.angle_gamma   90.00
#
_symmetry.space_group_name_H-M   'P 1'
#
loop_
_entity.id
_entity.type
_entity.pdbx_description
1 polymer ?
#
loop_
_entity_poly.entity_id
_entity_poly.type
_entity_poly.pdbx_seq_one_letter_code
_entity_poly.pdbx_strand_id
1 'polypeptide(L)'
;MVRKFILSALASATLAGLSLPAAAQSWVARHGMSAGQYQSAFDTFTAKGYRLTDVSAYNVGGQARYAAIWAKQGGPAWQARHGLSAAQYQKAFDALASRGYAPAFLDGMGGGAGVFAAMWQKNSAPFVARHGLSSAQYQAEFTKWTSRGYRLVDVSGYQAGGKARYAAIWKKQPGGAYVARHDMSPAQYQQASNTFTAQGYKPVHVDGFSVGGQPRFAAIWAKQGGAYVARHGLTGSGYQAEFDTWRAKGYRLVDVSGYNQGGQARYAAIWHK
;
A
#
# COMPACT_ATOMS: atom_id res chain seq x y z
N MET A 1 37.62 -47.15 47.35
CA MET A 1 36.96 -45.88 46.96
C MET A 1 36.83 -45.88 45.44
N VAL A 2 35.67 -46.32 44.93
CA VAL A 2 35.40 -46.52 43.48
C VAL A 2 34.57 -45.33 42.99
N ARG A 3 35.08 -44.55 42.03
CA ARG A 3 34.31 -43.50 41.36
C ARG A 3 33.82 -44.01 40.02
N LYS A 4 32.50 -44.26 39.93
CA LYS A 4 31.76 -44.46 38.68
C LYS A 4 31.64 -43.12 37.95
N PHE A 5 32.08 -43.06 36.69
CA PHE A 5 31.70 -41.99 35.77
C PHE A 5 30.55 -42.50 34.91
N ILE A 6 29.42 -41.79 34.94
CA ILE A 6 28.26 -42.01 34.08
C ILE A 6 28.51 -41.20 32.81
N LEU A 7 28.60 -41.86 31.65
CA LEU A 7 28.53 -41.18 30.34
C LEU A 7 27.06 -40.86 30.03
N SER A 8 26.73 -39.57 29.95
CA SER A 8 25.50 -39.07 29.34
C SER A 8 25.71 -38.92 27.82
N ALA A 9 25.00 -39.72 27.03
CA ALA A 9 24.97 -39.57 25.59
C ALA A 9 24.05 -38.39 25.20
N LEU A 10 24.61 -37.34 24.63
CA LEU A 10 23.87 -36.25 24.00
C LEU A 10 23.41 -36.70 22.60
N ALA A 11 22.11 -36.97 22.45
CA ALA A 11 21.49 -37.15 21.15
C ALA A 11 21.46 -35.80 20.40
N SER A 12 22.30 -35.66 19.37
CA SER A 12 22.24 -34.52 18.45
C SER A 12 21.07 -34.73 17.47
N ALA A 13 19.96 -34.04 17.71
CA ALA A 13 18.88 -33.93 16.74
C ALA A 13 19.33 -32.98 15.61
N THR A 14 19.74 -33.54 14.49
CA THR A 14 19.95 -32.79 13.25
C THR A 14 18.56 -32.40 12.70
N LEU A 15 18.15 -31.16 12.91
CA LEU A 15 17.04 -30.56 12.17
C LEU A 15 17.48 -30.42 10.71
N ALA A 16 17.08 -31.39 9.88
CA ALA A 16 17.14 -31.27 8.45
C ALA A 16 16.27 -30.08 8.03
N GLY A 17 16.91 -28.94 7.78
CA GLY A 17 16.28 -27.79 7.16
C GLY A 17 15.82 -28.19 5.78
N LEU A 18 14.51 -28.40 5.61
CA LEU A 18 13.87 -28.39 4.31
C LEU A 18 14.04 -26.98 3.74
N SER A 19 15.15 -26.73 3.04
CA SER A 19 15.27 -25.59 2.16
C SER A 19 14.29 -25.82 1.02
N LEU A 20 13.13 -25.16 1.09
CA LEU A 20 12.33 -24.96 -0.11
C LEU A 20 13.26 -24.32 -1.15
N PRO A 21 13.33 -24.85 -2.38
CA PRO A 21 14.19 -24.27 -3.40
C PRO A 21 13.82 -22.80 -3.54
N ALA A 22 14.85 -21.96 -3.58
CA ALA A 22 14.73 -20.54 -3.86
C ALA A 22 14.22 -20.37 -5.30
N ALA A 23 12.92 -20.59 -5.52
CA ALA A 23 12.21 -19.91 -6.57
C ALA A 23 12.51 -18.43 -6.31
N ALA A 24 13.36 -17.83 -7.16
CA ALA A 24 13.82 -16.47 -7.00
C ALA A 24 12.58 -15.62 -6.68
N GLN A 25 12.52 -15.15 -5.43
CA GLN A 25 11.28 -14.64 -4.85
C GLN A 25 10.71 -13.55 -5.77
N SER A 26 9.60 -13.83 -6.46
CA SER A 26 9.13 -12.97 -7.57
C SER A 26 8.62 -11.61 -7.09
N TRP A 27 8.48 -11.44 -5.77
CA TRP A 27 8.08 -10.19 -5.14
C TRP A 27 8.55 -10.11 -3.68
N VAL A 28 8.85 -8.90 -3.20
CA VAL A 28 9.27 -8.62 -1.82
C VAL A 28 8.43 -7.47 -1.28
N ALA A 29 8.07 -7.53 0.00
CA ALA A 29 7.45 -6.41 0.71
C ALA A 29 8.23 -6.07 1.97
N ARG A 30 8.23 -4.78 2.34
CA ARG A 30 8.83 -4.25 3.58
C ARG A 30 7.88 -3.23 4.19
N HIS A 31 7.89 -3.08 5.51
CA HIS A 31 7.05 -2.13 6.24
C HIS A 31 7.83 -1.49 7.40
N GLY A 32 7.34 -0.37 7.94
CA GLY A 32 7.96 0.31 9.08
C GLY A 32 9.28 1.02 8.79
N MET A 33 9.67 1.13 7.52
CA MET A 33 10.95 1.66 7.09
C MET A 33 11.05 3.17 7.36
N SER A 34 12.19 3.66 7.82
CA SER A 34 12.54 5.08 7.74
C SER A 34 12.74 5.50 6.28
N ALA A 35 12.82 6.82 6.00
CA ALA A 35 13.12 7.31 4.66
C ALA A 35 14.44 6.76 4.10
N GLY A 36 15.48 6.66 4.94
CA GLY A 36 16.77 6.08 4.54
C GLY A 36 16.69 4.59 4.26
N GLN A 37 15.98 3.83 5.11
CA GLN A 37 15.77 2.39 4.90
C GLN A 37 14.96 2.11 3.63
N TYR A 38 13.92 2.91 3.37
CA TYR A 38 13.14 2.83 2.14
C TYR A 38 14.02 3.12 0.91
N GLN A 39 14.85 4.16 0.96
CA GLN A 39 15.76 4.48 -0.15
C GLN A 39 16.74 3.33 -0.42
N SER A 40 17.41 2.79 0.62
CA SER A 40 18.30 1.64 0.47
C SER A 40 17.60 0.41 -0.10
N ALA A 41 16.37 0.13 0.36
CA ALA A 41 15.57 -0.98 -0.16
C ALA A 41 15.18 -0.77 -1.63
N PHE A 42 14.74 0.44 -1.97
CA PHE A 42 14.37 0.83 -3.33
C PHE A 42 15.54 0.65 -4.30
N ASP A 43 16.73 1.15 -3.94
CA ASP A 43 17.94 1.04 -4.77
C ASP A 43 18.36 -0.43 -4.92
N THR A 44 18.33 -1.19 -3.81
CA THR A 44 18.66 -2.62 -3.81
C THR A 44 17.73 -3.42 -4.72
N PHE A 45 16.42 -3.23 -4.61
CA PHE A 45 15.44 -4.01 -5.38
C PHE A 45 15.41 -3.59 -6.85
N THR A 46 15.56 -2.29 -7.14
CA THR A 46 15.67 -1.79 -8.52
C THR A 46 16.91 -2.35 -9.21
N ALA A 47 18.07 -2.35 -8.55
CA ALA A 47 19.30 -2.95 -9.07
C ALA A 47 19.18 -4.47 -9.31
N LYS A 48 18.30 -5.15 -8.56
CA LYS A 48 17.98 -6.58 -8.74
C LYS A 48 16.87 -6.84 -9.78
N GLY A 49 16.44 -5.81 -10.50
CA GLY A 49 15.41 -5.90 -11.55
C GLY A 49 13.98 -5.99 -11.06
N TYR A 50 13.71 -5.68 -9.79
CA TYR A 50 12.34 -5.54 -9.29
C TYR A 50 11.83 -4.14 -9.60
N ARG A 51 10.51 -4.02 -9.72
CA ARG A 51 9.79 -2.76 -9.88
C ARG A 51 8.92 -2.52 -8.66
N LEU A 52 8.84 -1.28 -8.21
CA LEU A 52 7.87 -0.88 -7.20
C LEU A 52 6.45 -1.11 -7.75
N THR A 53 5.59 -1.73 -6.96
CA THR A 53 4.19 -2.02 -7.31
C THR A 53 3.19 -1.45 -6.34
N ASP A 54 3.63 -1.05 -5.16
CA ASP A 54 2.83 -0.38 -4.14
C ASP A 54 3.77 0.36 -3.18
N VAL A 55 3.33 1.50 -2.67
CA VAL A 55 4.05 2.29 -1.67
C VAL A 55 3.07 3.07 -0.82
N SER A 56 3.23 2.97 0.49
CA SER A 56 2.51 3.78 1.47
C SER A 56 3.48 4.60 2.31
N ALA A 57 3.18 5.89 2.48
CA ALA A 57 3.94 6.84 3.27
C ALA A 57 3.06 7.36 4.42
N TYR A 58 3.53 7.20 5.65
CA TYR A 58 2.71 7.53 6.83
C TYR A 58 3.54 8.10 7.94
N ASN A 59 2.89 8.90 8.79
CA ASN A 59 3.58 9.65 9.84
C ASN A 59 3.23 9.08 11.21
N VAL A 60 4.23 8.64 11.98
CA VAL A 60 4.03 8.08 13.32
C VAL A 60 4.91 8.85 14.29
N GLY A 61 4.31 9.53 15.26
CA GLY A 61 5.06 10.35 16.24
C GLY A 61 5.91 11.46 15.60
N GLY A 62 5.48 12.01 14.46
CA GLY A 62 6.23 13.03 13.71
C GLY A 62 7.35 12.48 12.82
N GLN A 63 7.51 11.16 12.75
CA GLN A 63 8.50 10.51 11.89
C GLN A 63 7.85 9.90 10.65
N ALA A 64 8.44 10.19 9.49
CA ALA A 64 8.06 9.54 8.24
C ALA A 64 8.42 8.05 8.25
N ARG A 65 7.45 7.22 7.87
CA ARG A 65 7.56 5.77 7.74
C ARG A 65 7.01 5.33 6.38
N TYR A 66 7.55 4.22 5.90
CA TYR A 66 7.21 3.68 4.59
C TYR A 66 6.93 2.18 4.66
N ALA A 67 5.93 1.75 3.88
CA ALA A 67 5.71 0.37 3.49
C ALA A 67 5.70 0.29 1.96
N ALA A 68 6.17 -0.81 1.39
CA ALA A 68 6.25 -0.95 -0.06
C ALA A 68 6.31 -2.40 -0.51
N ILE A 69 5.86 -2.62 -1.74
CA ILE A 69 5.91 -3.90 -2.44
C ILE A 69 6.69 -3.71 -3.73
N TRP A 70 7.62 -4.63 -3.99
CA TRP A 70 8.37 -4.73 -5.23
C TRP A 70 8.15 -6.08 -5.87
N ALA A 71 8.05 -6.15 -7.20
CA ALA A 71 7.90 -7.40 -7.94
C ALA A 71 8.81 -7.45 -9.18
N LYS A 72 9.34 -8.64 -9.48
CA LYS A 72 9.96 -8.93 -10.78
C LYS A 72 8.87 -9.11 -11.82
N GLN A 73 8.53 -8.03 -12.48
CA GLN A 73 7.56 -8.02 -13.58
C GLN A 73 8.00 -7.04 -14.66
N GLY A 74 7.62 -7.31 -15.91
CA GLY A 74 7.80 -6.38 -17.02
C GLY A 74 6.88 -5.17 -16.89
N GLY A 75 7.00 -4.23 -17.84
CA GLY A 75 6.09 -3.09 -17.93
C GLY A 75 6.75 -1.87 -18.58
N PRO A 76 5.98 -0.78 -18.76
CA PRO A 76 6.48 0.45 -19.37
C PRO A 76 7.65 1.07 -18.58
N ALA A 77 8.34 2.06 -19.15
CA ALA A 77 9.29 2.86 -18.37
C ALA A 77 8.60 3.48 -17.15
N TRP A 78 9.29 3.61 -16.02
CA TRP A 78 8.69 4.09 -14.77
C TRP A 78 9.67 4.93 -13.96
N GLN A 79 9.13 5.77 -13.07
CA GLN A 79 9.89 6.54 -12.09
C GLN A 79 9.12 6.55 -10.77
N ALA A 80 9.81 6.56 -9.64
CA ALA A 80 9.20 6.76 -8.34
C ALA A 80 10.00 7.80 -7.54
N ARG A 81 9.30 8.53 -6.68
CA ARG A 81 9.87 9.55 -5.80
C ARG A 81 9.13 9.52 -4.45
N HIS A 82 9.82 9.84 -3.37
CA HIS A 82 9.25 9.93 -2.02
C HIS A 82 9.77 11.18 -1.32
N GLY A 83 9.15 11.54 -0.20
CA GLY A 83 9.55 12.73 0.57
C GLY A 83 9.28 14.07 -0.13
N LEU A 84 8.37 14.11 -1.12
CA LEU A 84 8.09 15.32 -1.88
C LEU A 84 7.11 16.23 -1.14
N SER A 85 7.41 17.52 -0.99
CA SER A 85 6.38 18.52 -0.65
C SER A 85 5.33 18.63 -1.76
N ALA A 86 4.16 19.19 -1.47
CA ALA A 86 3.12 19.43 -2.49
C ALA A 86 3.64 20.17 -3.74
N ALA A 87 4.48 21.19 -3.55
CA ALA A 87 5.08 21.94 -4.66
C ALA A 87 6.11 21.10 -5.45
N GLN A 88 6.93 20.31 -4.76
CA GLN A 88 7.88 19.39 -5.40
C GLN A 88 7.17 18.28 -6.16
N TYR A 89 6.08 17.74 -5.60
CA TYR A 89 5.20 16.79 -6.26
C TYR A 89 4.62 17.40 -7.54
N GLN A 90 4.06 18.61 -7.47
CA GLN A 90 3.47 19.26 -8.65
C GLN A 90 4.51 19.47 -9.75
N LYS A 91 5.70 19.99 -9.40
CA LYS A 91 6.81 20.15 -10.35
C LYS A 91 7.24 18.83 -10.99
N ALA A 92 7.34 17.76 -10.19
CA ALA A 92 7.69 16.43 -10.70
C ALA A 92 6.61 15.86 -11.61
N PHE A 93 5.34 16.03 -11.23
CA PHE A 93 4.17 15.63 -12.01
C PHE A 93 4.17 16.32 -13.37
N ASP A 94 4.28 17.65 -13.43
CA ASP A 94 4.24 18.42 -14.68
C ASP A 94 5.39 18.02 -15.61
N ALA A 95 6.60 17.87 -15.07
CA ALA A 95 7.79 17.44 -15.83
C ALA A 95 7.72 15.98 -16.31
N LEU A 96 6.97 15.11 -15.64
CA LEU A 96 6.78 13.72 -16.05
C LEU A 96 5.64 13.60 -17.05
N ALA A 97 4.54 14.33 -16.85
CA ALA A 97 3.42 14.41 -17.77
C ALA A 97 3.86 14.91 -19.15
N SER A 98 4.71 15.95 -19.22
CA SER A 98 5.26 16.44 -20.49
C SER A 98 6.14 15.43 -21.24
N ARG A 99 6.62 14.39 -20.54
CA ARG A 99 7.39 13.26 -21.10
C ARG A 99 6.55 12.00 -21.32
N GLY A 100 5.23 12.10 -21.22
CA GLY A 100 4.29 11.00 -21.44
C GLY A 100 4.18 10.01 -20.28
N TYR A 101 4.55 10.40 -19.06
CA TYR A 101 4.34 9.60 -17.86
C TYR A 101 3.03 9.98 -17.17
N ALA A 102 2.26 8.99 -16.73
CA ALA A 102 1.06 9.15 -15.92
C ALA A 102 1.33 8.65 -14.50
N PRO A 103 0.75 9.27 -13.44
CA PRO A 103 0.84 8.71 -12.11
C PRO A 103 0.09 7.37 -12.05
N ALA A 104 0.65 6.45 -11.26
CA ALA A 104 0.12 5.12 -11.04
C ALA A 104 -0.21 4.87 -9.56
N PHE A 105 0.54 5.48 -8.64
CA PHE A 105 0.24 5.54 -7.21
C PHE A 105 0.59 6.92 -6.67
N LEU A 106 -0.21 7.41 -5.72
CA LEU A 106 0.03 8.62 -4.97
C LEU A 106 -0.43 8.41 -3.52
N ASP A 107 0.52 8.35 -2.60
CA ASP A 107 0.24 8.25 -1.17
C ASP A 107 0.70 9.54 -0.46
N GLY A 108 -0.19 10.09 0.36
CA GLY A 108 0.02 11.32 1.11
C GLY A 108 0.20 11.05 2.60
N MET A 109 1.24 11.61 3.19
CA MET A 109 1.42 11.61 4.65
C MET A 109 1.11 12.99 5.25
N GLY A 110 0.57 12.98 6.47
CA GLY A 110 0.24 14.21 7.20
C GLY A 110 1.48 15.00 7.68
N GLY A 111 1.34 16.32 7.77
CA GLY A 111 2.37 17.28 8.20
C GLY A 111 2.55 18.43 7.21
N GLY A 112 2.44 19.70 7.67
CA GLY A 112 2.53 20.88 6.79
C GLY A 112 1.48 20.86 5.65
N ALA A 113 1.94 21.04 4.41
CA ALA A 113 1.12 20.95 3.19
C ALA A 113 0.93 19.51 2.65
N GLY A 114 1.40 18.49 3.36
CA GLY A 114 1.47 17.11 2.90
C GLY A 114 2.82 16.76 2.28
N VAL A 115 3.26 15.52 2.54
CA VAL A 115 4.45 14.93 1.91
C VAL A 115 3.99 13.72 1.10
N PHE A 116 4.53 13.54 -0.10
CA PHE A 116 4.04 12.57 -1.08
C PHE A 116 5.08 11.53 -1.43
N ALA A 117 4.63 10.27 -1.52
CA ALA A 117 5.26 9.21 -2.28
C ALA A 117 4.45 8.95 -3.53
N ALA A 118 5.12 8.84 -4.68
CA ALA A 118 4.45 8.69 -5.95
C ALA A 118 5.27 7.84 -6.92
N MET A 119 4.54 7.07 -7.72
CA MET A 119 5.08 6.31 -8.84
C MET A 119 4.39 6.75 -10.13
N TRP A 120 5.17 6.97 -11.18
CA TRP A 120 4.71 7.26 -12.52
C TRP A 120 5.16 6.17 -13.48
N GLN A 121 4.33 5.90 -14.48
CA GLN A 121 4.60 4.94 -15.54
C GLN A 121 4.31 5.56 -16.90
N LYS A 122 5.12 5.23 -17.89
CA LYS A 122 5.01 5.71 -19.26
C LYS A 122 3.92 4.92 -19.98
N ASN A 123 2.68 5.41 -20.03
CA ASN A 123 1.69 4.88 -20.97
C ASN A 123 0.41 5.74 -21.08
N SER A 124 -0.24 5.56 -22.23
CA SER A 124 -1.08 6.48 -23.01
C SER A 124 -2.58 6.53 -22.68
N ALA A 125 -3.05 5.85 -21.64
CA ALA A 125 -4.45 5.98 -21.24
C ALA A 125 -4.69 7.41 -20.72
N PRO A 126 -5.72 8.13 -21.22
CA PRO A 126 -6.09 9.42 -20.66
C PRO A 126 -6.33 9.28 -19.15
N PHE A 127 -5.77 10.19 -18.37
CA PHE A 127 -5.87 10.15 -16.92
C PHE A 127 -6.26 11.52 -16.36
N VAL A 128 -6.75 11.52 -15.14
CA VAL A 128 -6.93 12.70 -14.31
C VAL A 128 -6.34 12.42 -12.96
N ALA A 129 -5.50 13.32 -12.47
CA ALA A 129 -4.96 13.26 -11.12
C ALA A 129 -5.28 14.58 -10.41
N ARG A 130 -5.67 14.47 -9.14
CA ARG A 130 -5.99 15.59 -8.26
C ARG A 130 -5.44 15.29 -6.87
N HIS A 131 -5.04 16.33 -6.14
CA HIS A 131 -4.64 16.26 -4.74
C HIS A 131 -5.17 17.49 -3.99
N GLY A 132 -5.10 17.47 -2.66
CA GLY A 132 -5.58 18.57 -1.81
C GLY A 132 -7.10 18.68 -1.71
N LEU A 133 -7.86 17.70 -2.21
CA LEU A 133 -9.31 17.76 -2.25
C LEU A 133 -9.91 17.63 -0.86
N SER A 134 -10.91 18.44 -0.51
CA SER A 134 -11.80 18.14 0.61
C SER A 134 -12.65 16.90 0.32
N SER A 135 -13.32 16.32 1.32
CA SER A 135 -14.25 15.19 1.12
C SER A 135 -15.32 15.50 0.07
N ALA A 136 -15.91 16.71 0.11
CA ALA A 136 -16.92 17.13 -0.87
C ALA A 136 -16.33 17.32 -2.28
N GLN A 137 -15.14 17.91 -2.38
CA GLN A 137 -14.46 18.10 -3.68
C GLN A 137 -14.06 16.75 -4.30
N TYR A 138 -13.55 15.82 -3.49
CA TYR A 138 -13.27 14.45 -3.92
C TYR A 138 -14.53 13.77 -4.45
N GLN A 139 -15.65 13.85 -3.72
CA GLN A 139 -16.89 13.24 -4.17
C GLN A 139 -17.40 13.84 -5.48
N ALA A 140 -17.27 15.16 -5.66
CA ALA A 140 -17.66 15.84 -6.90
C ALA A 140 -16.78 15.41 -8.09
N GLU A 141 -15.46 15.35 -7.93
CA GLU A 141 -14.55 14.87 -8.98
C GLU A 141 -14.77 13.36 -9.25
N PHE A 142 -15.02 12.54 -8.23
CA PHE A 142 -15.35 11.12 -8.39
C PHE A 142 -16.59 10.92 -9.27
N THR A 143 -17.69 11.62 -8.94
CA THR A 143 -18.94 11.54 -9.71
C THR A 143 -18.72 12.01 -11.16
N LYS A 144 -18.01 13.13 -11.34
CA LYS A 144 -17.71 13.72 -12.66
C LYS A 144 -16.87 12.82 -13.55
N TRP A 145 -15.81 12.20 -13.02
CA TRP A 145 -14.93 11.38 -13.83
C TRP A 145 -15.52 10.00 -14.11
N THR A 146 -16.27 9.44 -13.15
CA THR A 146 -17.02 8.19 -13.35
C THR A 146 -18.07 8.35 -14.46
N SER A 147 -18.83 9.45 -14.48
CA SER A 147 -19.82 9.71 -15.54
C SER A 147 -19.20 9.93 -16.92
N ARG A 148 -17.91 10.28 -16.98
CA ARG A 148 -17.13 10.43 -18.23
C ARG A 148 -16.41 9.15 -18.65
N GLY A 149 -16.70 8.02 -18.00
CA GLY A 149 -16.10 6.72 -18.31
C GLY A 149 -14.66 6.57 -17.83
N TYR A 150 -14.20 7.40 -16.89
CA TYR A 150 -12.94 7.18 -16.20
C TYR A 150 -13.18 6.33 -14.94
N ARG A 151 -12.21 5.48 -14.62
CA ARG A 151 -12.23 4.62 -13.43
C ARG A 151 -11.26 5.14 -12.40
N LEU A 152 -11.68 5.24 -11.14
CA LEU A 152 -10.76 5.49 -10.02
C LEU A 152 -9.82 4.29 -9.86
N VAL A 153 -8.50 4.54 -9.88
CA VAL A 153 -7.48 3.49 -9.75
C VAL A 153 -6.66 3.61 -8.47
N ASP A 154 -6.68 4.77 -7.83
CA ASP A 154 -5.90 5.08 -6.64
C ASP A 154 -6.58 6.22 -5.88
N VAL A 155 -6.63 6.11 -4.56
CA VAL A 155 -7.11 7.16 -3.65
C VAL A 155 -6.32 7.10 -2.36
N SER A 156 -5.74 8.23 -1.97
CA SER A 156 -5.04 8.36 -0.69
C SER A 156 -5.61 9.51 0.14
N GLY A 157 -5.91 9.23 1.40
CA GLY A 157 -6.32 10.19 2.40
C GLY A 157 -5.13 10.66 3.23
N TYR A 158 -5.12 11.93 3.60
CA TYR A 158 -4.07 12.48 4.46
C TYR A 158 -4.57 13.68 5.25
N GLN A 159 -3.86 14.01 6.33
CA GLN A 159 -4.17 15.21 7.12
C GLN A 159 -3.37 16.41 6.63
N ALA A 160 -4.06 17.50 6.29
CA ALA A 160 -3.45 18.81 6.08
C ALA A 160 -4.26 19.87 6.83
N GLY A 161 -3.58 20.68 7.66
CA GLY A 161 -4.23 21.72 8.47
C GLY A 161 -5.34 21.17 9.39
N GLY A 162 -5.13 19.99 9.98
CA GLY A 162 -6.12 19.34 10.87
C GLY A 162 -7.37 18.78 10.16
N LYS A 163 -7.41 18.80 8.83
CA LYS A 163 -8.56 18.33 8.03
C LYS A 163 -8.15 17.17 7.13
N ALA A 164 -9.10 16.27 6.86
CA ALA A 164 -8.96 15.24 5.83
C ALA A 164 -8.80 15.90 4.46
N ARG A 165 -7.79 15.45 3.71
CA ARG A 165 -7.57 15.77 2.29
C ARG A 165 -7.39 14.48 1.51
N TYR A 166 -7.71 14.54 0.22
CA TYR A 166 -7.65 13.40 -0.67
C TYR A 166 -6.83 13.69 -1.91
N ALA A 167 -6.03 12.71 -2.28
CA ALA A 167 -5.37 12.55 -3.56
C ALA A 167 -6.03 11.40 -4.31
N ALA A 168 -6.20 11.53 -5.62
CA ALA A 168 -6.91 10.52 -6.41
C ALA A 168 -6.45 10.53 -7.85
N ILE A 169 -6.40 9.34 -8.44
CA ILE A 169 -6.07 9.11 -9.84
C ILE A 169 -7.22 8.36 -10.51
N TRP A 170 -7.72 8.92 -11.60
CA TRP A 170 -8.66 8.28 -12.50
C TRP A 170 -8.00 7.99 -13.84
N LYS A 171 -8.25 6.82 -14.42
CA LYS A 171 -7.76 6.44 -15.75
C LYS A 171 -8.92 6.04 -16.64
N LYS A 172 -8.89 6.45 -17.90
CA LYS A 172 -9.83 6.00 -18.93
C LYS A 172 -9.37 4.64 -19.43
N GLN A 173 -9.89 3.59 -18.81
CA GLN A 173 -9.52 2.21 -19.09
C GLN A 173 -10.73 1.28 -18.86
N PRO A 174 -10.78 0.11 -19.54
CA PRO A 174 -11.83 -0.87 -19.28
C PRO A 174 -11.73 -1.42 -17.85
N GLY A 175 -12.85 -1.93 -17.34
CA GLY A 175 -12.90 -2.62 -16.05
C GLY A 175 -14.32 -3.01 -15.65
N GLY A 176 -14.43 -4.04 -14.80
CA GLY A 176 -15.73 -4.48 -14.26
C GLY A 176 -16.31 -3.49 -13.25
N ALA A 177 -17.50 -3.81 -12.74
CA ALA A 177 -18.15 -3.00 -11.70
C ALA A 177 -17.23 -2.78 -10.49
N TYR A 178 -17.28 -1.58 -9.91
CA TYR A 178 -16.52 -1.25 -8.71
C TYR A 178 -17.30 -0.28 -7.83
N VAL A 179 -16.95 -0.26 -6.55
CA VAL A 179 -17.42 0.71 -5.58
C VAL A 179 -16.20 1.30 -4.87
N ALA A 180 -16.22 2.60 -4.63
CA ALA A 180 -15.23 3.28 -3.81
C ALA A 180 -15.92 4.05 -2.70
N ARG A 181 -15.31 4.07 -1.51
CA ARG A 181 -15.75 4.84 -0.35
C ARG A 181 -14.54 5.52 0.28
N HIS A 182 -14.76 6.68 0.88
CA HIS A 182 -13.74 7.47 1.58
C HIS A 182 -14.30 7.99 2.90
N ASP A 183 -13.42 8.56 3.73
CA ASP A 183 -13.75 9.15 5.03
C ASP A 183 -14.40 8.19 6.04
N MET A 184 -14.13 6.88 5.92
CA MET A 184 -14.74 5.86 6.78
C MET A 184 -13.99 5.71 8.09
N SER A 185 -14.69 5.62 9.22
CA SER A 185 -14.13 5.07 10.46
C SER A 185 -13.74 3.59 10.30
N PRO A 186 -12.95 3.00 11.21
CA PRO A 186 -12.63 1.57 11.15
C PRO A 186 -13.87 0.68 11.13
N ALA A 187 -14.91 1.03 11.92
CA ALA A 187 -16.17 0.29 11.95
C ALA A 187 -16.95 0.41 10.64
N GLN A 188 -17.00 1.62 10.06
CA GLN A 188 -17.65 1.86 8.76
C GLN A 188 -16.92 1.13 7.63
N TYR A 189 -15.59 1.11 7.64
CA TYR A 189 -14.79 0.35 6.67
C TYR A 189 -15.05 -1.16 6.78
N GLN A 190 -15.11 -1.70 8.01
CA GLN A 190 -15.42 -3.12 8.21
C GLN A 190 -16.83 -3.46 7.72
N GLN A 191 -17.82 -2.61 8.03
CA GLN A 191 -19.19 -2.80 7.56
C GLN A 191 -19.27 -2.76 6.03
N ALA A 192 -18.67 -1.75 5.40
CA ALA A 192 -18.62 -1.64 3.94
C ALA A 192 -17.94 -2.85 3.30
N SER A 193 -16.82 -3.31 3.87
CA SER A 193 -16.12 -4.51 3.40
C SER A 193 -17.00 -5.75 3.48
N ASN A 194 -17.70 -5.97 4.60
CA ASN A 194 -18.61 -7.10 4.76
C ASN A 194 -19.75 -7.05 3.72
N THR A 195 -20.37 -5.88 3.55
CA THR A 195 -21.44 -5.65 2.57
C THR A 195 -20.97 -5.95 1.14
N PHE A 196 -19.85 -5.38 0.71
CA PHE A 196 -19.36 -5.56 -0.66
C PHE A 196 -18.85 -6.97 -0.91
N THR A 197 -18.27 -7.63 0.10
CA THR A 197 -17.92 -9.06 0.04
C THR A 197 -19.15 -9.92 -0.23
N ALA A 198 -20.24 -9.69 0.52
CA ALA A 198 -21.50 -10.42 0.33
C ALA A 198 -22.14 -10.18 -1.06
N GLN A 199 -21.83 -9.04 -1.69
CA GLN A 199 -22.28 -8.69 -3.04
C GLN A 199 -21.31 -9.19 -4.16
N GLY A 200 -20.28 -9.96 -3.80
CA GLY A 200 -19.30 -10.52 -4.74
C GLY A 200 -18.22 -9.55 -5.21
N TYR A 201 -18.01 -8.45 -4.49
CA TYR A 201 -16.85 -7.58 -4.70
C TYR A 201 -15.71 -7.98 -3.76
N LYS A 202 -14.47 -7.76 -4.20
CA LYS A 202 -13.28 -7.90 -3.34
C LYS A 202 -12.52 -6.58 -3.22
N PRO A 203 -11.90 -6.28 -2.08
CA PRO A 203 -11.04 -5.12 -1.93
C PRO A 203 -9.83 -5.24 -2.85
N VAL A 204 -9.48 -4.14 -3.52
CA VAL A 204 -8.34 -4.05 -4.45
C VAL A 204 -7.37 -2.93 -4.09
N HIS A 205 -7.80 -2.02 -3.20
CA HIS A 205 -7.05 -0.87 -2.72
C HIS A 205 -7.58 -0.51 -1.34
N VAL A 206 -6.71 -0.27 -0.37
CA VAL A 206 -7.08 0.34 0.90
C VAL A 206 -6.01 1.34 1.33
N ASP A 207 -6.44 2.56 1.63
CA ASP A 207 -5.63 3.60 2.23
C ASP A 207 -6.16 3.88 3.64
N GLY A 208 -5.31 3.63 4.63
CA GLY A 208 -5.51 4.06 6.00
C GLY A 208 -4.80 5.38 6.23
N PHE A 209 -5.45 6.31 6.91
CA PHE A 209 -4.88 7.59 7.29
C PHE A 209 -5.44 8.07 8.62
N SER A 210 -4.98 9.21 9.13
CA SER A 210 -5.40 9.70 10.44
C SER A 210 -5.70 11.19 10.40
N VAL A 211 -6.80 11.59 11.06
CA VAL A 211 -7.15 13.01 11.27
C VAL A 211 -7.37 13.21 12.76
N GLY A 212 -6.61 14.14 13.38
CA GLY A 212 -6.64 14.34 14.83
C GLY A 212 -6.27 13.10 15.62
N GLY A 213 -5.41 12.24 15.07
CA GLY A 213 -5.04 10.95 15.68
C GLY A 213 -6.08 9.83 15.55
N GLN A 214 -7.24 10.12 14.95
CA GLN A 214 -8.29 9.13 14.71
C GLN A 214 -8.13 8.50 13.32
N PRO A 215 -8.07 7.15 13.23
CA PRO A 215 -7.90 6.46 11.96
C PRO A 215 -9.15 6.60 11.08
N ARG A 216 -8.91 6.75 9.77
CA ARG A 216 -9.91 6.79 8.71
C ARG A 216 -9.44 5.96 7.52
N PHE A 217 -10.37 5.57 6.66
CA PHE A 217 -10.08 4.74 5.50
C PHE A 217 -10.72 5.28 4.22
N ALA A 218 -9.98 5.15 3.12
CA ALA A 218 -10.49 5.15 1.76
C ALA A 218 -10.20 3.79 1.11
N ALA A 219 -11.13 3.27 0.32
CA ALA A 219 -10.95 1.94 -0.27
C ALA A 219 -11.73 1.79 -1.57
N ILE A 220 -11.25 0.86 -2.41
CA ILE A 220 -11.86 0.46 -3.67
C ILE A 220 -12.13 -1.04 -3.61
N TRP A 221 -13.36 -1.43 -3.94
CA TRP A 221 -13.76 -2.82 -4.14
C TRP A 221 -14.16 -3.03 -5.59
N ALA A 222 -13.68 -4.10 -6.21
CA ALA A 222 -14.00 -4.45 -7.59
C ALA A 222 -14.71 -5.81 -7.66
N LYS A 223 -15.68 -5.92 -8.57
CA LYS A 223 -16.39 -7.18 -8.84
C LYS A 223 -15.51 -8.05 -9.73
N GLN A 224 -14.80 -8.98 -9.12
CA GLN A 224 -13.90 -9.92 -9.79
C GLN A 224 -13.72 -11.17 -8.94
N GLY A 225 -13.44 -12.31 -9.59
CA GLY A 225 -13.25 -13.60 -8.92
C GLY A 225 -11.89 -13.73 -8.22
N GLY A 226 -11.63 -14.93 -7.68
CA GLY A 226 -10.39 -15.29 -6.99
C GLY A 226 -10.44 -15.05 -5.49
N ALA A 227 -9.78 -15.94 -4.73
CA ALA A 227 -9.70 -15.86 -3.29
C ALA A 227 -8.85 -14.66 -2.84
N TYR A 228 -9.22 -14.05 -1.72
CA TYR A 228 -8.45 -12.96 -1.11
C TYR A 228 -8.54 -13.02 0.41
N VAL A 229 -7.60 -12.30 1.04
CA VAL A 229 -7.65 -11.96 2.45
C VAL A 229 -7.40 -10.47 2.58
N ALA A 230 -8.17 -9.81 3.45
CA ALA A 230 -7.93 -8.42 3.83
C ALA A 230 -7.93 -8.31 5.35
N ARG A 231 -7.04 -7.45 5.87
CA ARG A 231 -6.90 -7.14 7.30
C ARG A 231 -6.66 -5.65 7.47
N HIS A 232 -7.08 -5.09 8.59
CA HIS A 232 -6.78 -3.73 9.02
C HIS A 232 -6.60 -3.69 10.53
N GLY A 233 -6.05 -2.61 11.06
CA GLY A 233 -5.79 -2.48 12.50
C GLY A 233 -4.59 -3.28 13.00
N LEU A 234 -3.76 -3.82 12.10
CA LEU A 234 -2.65 -4.68 12.49
C LEU A 234 -1.53 -3.87 13.14
N THR A 235 -0.96 -4.35 14.24
CA THR A 235 0.35 -3.88 14.73
C THR A 235 1.44 -4.25 13.71
N GLY A 236 2.66 -3.72 13.86
CA GLY A 236 3.78 -4.15 13.02
C GLY A 236 4.06 -5.65 13.11
N SER A 237 4.02 -6.23 14.31
CA SER A 237 4.19 -7.68 14.51
C SER A 237 2.99 -8.48 13.99
N GLY A 238 1.77 -7.99 14.17
CA GLY A 238 0.55 -8.62 13.65
C GLY A 238 0.53 -8.64 12.12
N TYR A 239 0.96 -7.55 11.47
CA TYR A 239 1.16 -7.50 10.03
C TYR A 239 2.17 -8.54 9.58
N GLN A 240 3.32 -8.64 10.24
CA GLN A 240 4.35 -9.61 9.87
C GLN A 240 3.84 -11.06 10.00
N ALA A 241 3.09 -11.37 11.06
CA ALA A 241 2.51 -12.70 11.26
C ALA A 241 1.47 -13.07 10.18
N GLU A 242 0.57 -12.14 9.83
CA GLU A 242 -0.40 -12.32 8.74
C GLU A 242 0.31 -12.45 7.38
N PHE A 243 1.34 -11.63 7.14
CA PHE A 243 2.17 -11.67 5.94
C PHE A 243 2.79 -13.05 5.72
N ASP A 244 3.49 -13.57 6.74
CA ASP A 244 4.15 -14.87 6.68
C ASP A 244 3.13 -16.01 6.50
N THR A 245 1.99 -15.92 7.20
CA THR A 245 0.89 -16.89 7.09
C THR A 245 0.32 -16.98 5.69
N TRP A 246 -0.07 -15.84 5.09
CA TRP A 246 -0.72 -15.85 3.77
C TRP A 246 0.26 -16.13 2.65
N ARG A 247 1.50 -15.68 2.78
CA ARG A 247 2.58 -16.03 1.86
C ARG A 247 2.84 -17.54 1.85
N ALA A 248 2.89 -18.19 3.01
CA ALA A 248 3.04 -19.65 3.11
C ALA A 248 1.87 -20.42 2.48
N LYS A 249 0.66 -19.81 2.49
CA LYS A 249 -0.54 -20.35 1.82
C LYS A 249 -0.64 -20.01 0.33
N GLY A 250 0.42 -19.43 -0.25
CA GLY A 250 0.50 -19.11 -1.68
C GLY A 250 -0.24 -17.83 -2.10
N TYR A 251 -0.65 -16.98 -1.15
CA TYR A 251 -1.21 -15.68 -1.48
C TYR A 251 -0.10 -14.64 -1.68
N ARG A 252 -0.35 -13.68 -2.56
CA ARG A 252 0.50 -12.52 -2.82
C ARG A 252 -0.08 -11.29 -2.14
N LEU A 253 0.74 -10.56 -1.38
CA LEU A 253 0.39 -9.22 -0.93
C LEU A 253 0.33 -8.29 -2.14
N VAL A 254 -0.79 -7.60 -2.32
CA VAL A 254 -1.04 -6.71 -3.47
C VAL A 254 -1.18 -5.25 -3.09
N ASP A 255 -1.47 -4.96 -1.82
CA ASP A 255 -1.68 -3.61 -1.30
C ASP A 255 -1.34 -3.60 0.20
N VAL A 256 -0.58 -2.61 0.65
CA VAL A 256 -0.27 -2.35 2.06
C VAL A 256 -0.29 -0.86 2.36
N SER A 257 -1.11 -0.48 3.34
CA SER A 257 -1.18 0.91 3.82
C SER A 257 -0.85 0.98 5.30
N GLY A 258 0.09 1.86 5.65
CA GLY A 258 0.44 2.18 7.02
C GLY A 258 -0.27 3.44 7.49
N TYR A 259 -0.66 3.51 8.75
CA TYR A 259 -1.29 4.70 9.33
C TYR A 259 -1.03 4.83 10.82
N ASN A 260 -1.32 6.02 11.36
CA ASN A 260 -1.14 6.31 12.78
C ASN A 260 -2.41 6.10 13.57
N GLN A 261 -2.33 5.37 14.66
CA GLN A 261 -3.41 5.26 15.63
C GLN A 261 -2.82 5.51 17.02
N GLY A 262 -3.15 6.64 17.63
CA GLY A 262 -2.67 6.98 18.98
C GLY A 262 -1.14 7.03 19.11
N GLY A 263 -0.41 7.48 18.08
CA GLY A 263 1.06 7.52 18.09
C GLY A 263 1.74 6.20 17.73
N GLN A 264 0.97 5.16 17.40
CA GLN A 264 1.49 3.85 17.00
C GLN A 264 1.20 3.57 15.53
N ALA A 265 2.15 2.89 14.87
CA ALA A 265 1.92 2.37 13.53
C ALA A 265 0.86 1.26 13.55
N ARG A 266 -0.06 1.34 12.59
CA ARG A 266 -1.01 0.31 12.23
C ARG A 266 -0.97 0.05 10.73
N TYR A 267 -1.40 -1.13 10.32
CA TYR A 267 -1.37 -1.53 8.92
C TYR A 267 -2.72 -2.10 8.48
N ALA A 268 -3.09 -1.75 7.25
CA ALA A 268 -4.06 -2.46 6.43
C ALA A 268 -3.35 -3.15 5.28
N ALA A 269 -3.84 -4.32 4.89
CA ALA A 269 -3.19 -5.15 3.89
C ALA A 269 -4.20 -6.03 3.16
N ILE A 270 -3.96 -6.21 1.86
CA ILE A 270 -4.75 -7.07 0.99
C ILE A 270 -3.83 -8.11 0.34
N TRP A 271 -4.22 -9.38 0.45
CA TRP A 271 -3.58 -10.50 -0.22
C TRP A 271 -4.54 -11.14 -1.20
N HIS A 272 -4.12 -11.37 -2.44
CA HIS A 272 -4.89 -12.13 -3.44
C HIS A 272 -4.20 -13.46 -3.74
N LYS A 273 -4.98 -14.48 -4.08
CA LYS A 273 -4.47 -15.77 -4.55
C LYS A 273 -4.32 -15.80 -6.06
#